data_AF-A0A1G6ZTU4-F1
#
_entry.id   AF-A0A1G6ZTU4-F1
#
_cell.length_a   1.000
_cell.length_b   1.000
_cell.length_c   1.000
_cell.angle_alpha   90.00
_cell.angle_beta   90.00
_cell.angle_gamma   90.00
#
_symmetry.space_group_name_H-M   'P 1'
#
loop_
_entity.id
_entity.type
_entity.pdbx_description
1 polymer ?
#
loop_
_entity_poly.entity_id
_entity_poly.type
_entity_poly.pdbx_seq_one_letter_code
_entity_poly.pdbx_strand_id
1 'polypeptide(L)'
;MNLAPFAQCCLSLPTWLLQAEREVPILAGATARMRWVLALARRNSQTTATETAGGPFAAAVFDADSGALICAGVNRVIPSCCSAAHAEMVALMRAQQRLGQHRLDLLPPRRFELVSSTEPCAMCLGALPWAGIHRLLCGARDEDARAIGFDEGDKPDRWQDKLQQRGIAVVTDLCRSEAIAVLQDYARQQGQLY
;
A
#
# COMPACT_ATOMS: atom_id res chain seq x y z
N MET A 1 28.50 -28.41 10.64
CA MET A 1 27.21 -28.18 9.94
C MET A 1 27.48 -27.24 8.77
N ASN A 2 27.25 -27.69 7.54
CA ASN A 2 27.21 -26.78 6.38
C ASN A 2 25.88 -26.03 6.49
N LEU A 3 25.91 -24.80 6.99
CA LEU A 3 24.74 -23.92 6.93
C LEU A 3 24.49 -23.58 5.47
N ALA A 4 23.23 -23.62 5.04
CA ALA A 4 22.84 -23.10 3.73
C ALA A 4 23.33 -21.65 3.58
N PRO A 5 23.64 -21.19 2.34
CA PRO A 5 24.02 -19.80 2.12
C PRO A 5 22.98 -18.83 2.71
N PHE A 6 23.44 -17.67 3.18
CA PHE A 6 22.56 -16.65 3.75
C PHE A 6 21.39 -16.34 2.82
N ALA A 7 20.17 -16.33 3.38
CA ALA A 7 18.96 -16.10 2.60
C ALA A 7 18.91 -14.67 2.07
N GLN A 8 18.70 -14.51 0.76
CA GLN A 8 18.25 -13.26 0.18
C GLN A 8 16.74 -13.10 0.45
N CYS A 9 16.30 -11.87 0.77
CA CYS A 9 14.87 -11.57 0.86
C CYS A 9 14.38 -11.06 -0.51
N CYS A 10 13.53 -11.82 -1.17
CA CYS A 10 12.93 -11.46 -2.45
C CYS A 10 11.40 -11.57 -2.36
N LEU A 11 10.69 -10.49 -2.69
CA LEU A 11 9.24 -10.49 -2.75
C LEU A 11 8.81 -10.59 -4.21
N SER A 12 8.17 -11.70 -4.56
CA SER A 12 7.59 -11.88 -5.90
C SER A 12 6.29 -11.09 -6.03
N LEU A 13 6.16 -10.42 -7.17
CA LEU A 13 4.98 -9.63 -7.51
C LEU A 13 4.18 -10.34 -8.60
N PRO A 14 2.85 -10.28 -8.54
CA PRO A 14 2.04 -10.90 -9.57
C PRO A 14 2.21 -10.15 -10.90
N THR A 15 2.21 -10.90 -12.00
CA THR A 15 2.50 -10.34 -13.34
C THR A 15 1.49 -9.27 -13.76
N TRP A 16 0.23 -9.43 -13.34
CA TRP A 16 -0.83 -8.47 -13.63
C TRP A 16 -0.60 -7.11 -12.99
N LEU A 17 0.07 -7.04 -11.83
CA LEU A 17 0.40 -5.76 -11.19
C LEU A 17 1.40 -5.01 -12.07
N LEU A 18 2.43 -5.71 -12.55
CA LEU A 18 3.44 -5.14 -13.44
C LEU A 18 2.85 -4.68 -14.79
N GLN A 19 1.81 -5.37 -15.28
CA GLN A 19 1.06 -4.96 -16.46
C GLN A 19 0.23 -3.70 -16.19
N ALA A 20 -0.53 -3.67 -15.09
CA ALA A 20 -1.35 -2.52 -14.71
C ALA A 20 -0.52 -1.24 -14.55
N GLU A 21 0.71 -1.33 -14.04
CA GLU A 21 1.63 -0.20 -13.92
C GLU A 21 2.10 0.37 -15.26
N ARG A 22 2.18 -0.45 -16.32
CA ARG A 22 2.60 0.01 -17.66
C ARG A 22 1.50 0.77 -18.39
N GLU A 23 0.25 0.52 -18.02
CA GLU A 23 -0.94 1.03 -18.69
C GLU A 23 -1.57 2.22 -17.97
N VAL A 24 -1.09 2.55 -16.76
CA VAL A 24 -1.68 3.62 -15.96
C VAL A 24 -1.44 4.99 -16.62
N PRO A 25 -2.51 5.76 -16.91
CA PRO A 25 -2.35 7.13 -17.35
C PRO A 25 -1.92 8.02 -16.18
N ILE A 26 -1.61 9.29 -16.46
CA ILE A 26 -1.48 10.29 -15.41
C ILE A 26 -2.84 10.45 -14.71
N LEU A 27 -2.87 10.28 -13.39
CA LEU A 27 -4.08 10.39 -12.58
C LEU A 27 -4.08 11.75 -11.89
N ALA A 28 -4.75 12.74 -12.49
CA ALA A 28 -4.67 14.14 -12.03
C ALA A 28 -5.30 14.40 -10.64
N GLY A 29 -6.23 13.56 -10.18
CA GLY A 29 -6.98 13.77 -8.94
C GLY A 29 -6.83 12.65 -7.92
N ALA A 30 -6.88 13.02 -6.63
CA ALA A 30 -6.84 12.08 -5.50
C ALA A 30 -7.88 10.95 -5.65
N THR A 31 -9.11 11.28 -6.02
CA THR A 31 -10.19 10.30 -6.27
C THR A 31 -9.83 9.29 -7.36
N ALA A 32 -9.23 9.75 -8.48
CA ALA A 32 -8.83 8.86 -9.56
C ALA A 32 -7.69 7.92 -9.13
N ARG A 33 -6.70 8.46 -8.40
CA ARG A 33 -5.60 7.68 -7.80
C ARG A 33 -6.13 6.62 -6.85
N MET A 34 -7.04 7.00 -5.94
CA MET A 34 -7.64 6.08 -4.99
C MET A 34 -8.44 4.98 -5.68
N ARG A 35 -9.31 5.31 -6.63
CA ARG A 35 -10.09 4.31 -7.38
C ARG A 35 -9.21 3.31 -8.12
N TRP A 36 -8.11 3.77 -8.69
CA TRP A 36 -7.13 2.88 -9.32
C TRP A 36 -6.48 1.94 -8.29
N VAL A 37 -6.07 2.46 -7.12
CA VAL A 37 -5.56 1.63 -6.02
C VAL A 37 -6.59 0.62 -5.52
N LEU A 38 -7.86 1.01 -5.36
CA LEU A 38 -8.94 0.10 -4.96
C LEU A 38 -9.18 -1.01 -5.99
N ALA A 39 -9.02 -0.73 -7.29
CA ALA A 39 -9.09 -1.75 -8.33
C ALA A 39 -7.95 -2.79 -8.19
N LEU A 40 -6.74 -2.36 -7.82
CA LEU A 40 -5.64 -3.29 -7.51
C LEU A 40 -5.93 -4.11 -6.25
N ALA A 41 -6.48 -3.50 -5.20
CA ALA A 41 -6.82 -4.18 -3.96
C ALA A 41 -7.86 -5.29 -4.21
N ARG A 42 -8.92 -4.97 -4.97
CA ARG A 42 -9.95 -5.94 -5.38
C ARG A 42 -9.37 -7.06 -6.25
N ARG A 43 -8.43 -6.76 -7.15
CA ARG A 43 -7.80 -7.80 -7.97
C ARG A 43 -6.85 -8.68 -7.16
N ASN A 44 -6.12 -8.12 -6.20
CA ASN A 44 -5.20 -8.87 -5.35
C ASN A 44 -5.91 -9.89 -4.45
N SER A 45 -7.15 -9.59 -4.05
CA SER A 45 -7.97 -10.45 -3.22
C SER A 45 -8.64 -11.59 -3.97
N GLN A 46 -8.56 -11.61 -5.30
CA GLN A 46 -9.15 -12.66 -6.14
C GLN A 46 -8.15 -13.79 -6.37
N THR A 47 -8.52 -15.01 -5.98
CA THR A 47 -7.73 -16.21 -6.31
C THR A 47 -7.88 -16.51 -7.79
N THR A 48 -6.77 -16.80 -8.46
CA THR A 48 -6.78 -17.33 -9.84
C THR A 48 -6.27 -18.77 -9.84
N ALA A 49 -6.45 -19.48 -10.95
CA ALA A 49 -5.95 -20.85 -11.09
C ALA A 49 -4.41 -20.97 -10.92
N THR A 50 -3.67 -19.87 -11.08
CA THR A 50 -2.20 -19.86 -11.13
C THR A 50 -1.55 -19.02 -10.03
N GLU A 51 -2.31 -18.26 -9.24
CA GLU A 51 -1.77 -17.37 -8.22
C GLU A 51 -2.60 -17.41 -6.93
N THR A 52 -1.93 -17.62 -5.80
CA THR A 52 -2.51 -17.44 -4.46
C THR A 52 -2.89 -15.97 -4.26
N ALA A 53 -4.14 -15.73 -3.87
CA ALA A 53 -4.62 -14.40 -3.52
C ALA A 53 -3.85 -13.80 -2.34
N GLY A 54 -3.68 -12.49 -2.34
CA GLY A 54 -3.23 -11.73 -1.17
C GLY A 54 -4.40 -11.16 -0.37
N GLY A 55 -4.09 -10.38 0.67
CA GLY A 55 -5.10 -9.59 1.37
C GLY A 55 -5.72 -8.50 0.49
N PRO A 56 -6.88 -7.95 0.85
CA PRO A 56 -7.64 -6.96 0.08
C PRO A 56 -7.05 -5.54 0.18
N PHE A 57 -5.73 -5.42 0.08
CA PHE A 57 -5.01 -4.17 0.28
C PHE A 57 -4.07 -3.90 -0.89
N ALA A 58 -4.09 -2.65 -1.33
CA ALA A 58 -3.15 -2.08 -2.28
C ALA A 58 -2.74 -0.67 -1.86
N ALA A 59 -1.56 -0.27 -2.29
CA ALA A 59 -1.06 1.08 -2.13
C ALA A 59 -0.22 1.47 -3.35
N ALA A 60 -0.04 2.76 -3.58
CA ALA A 60 0.80 3.25 -4.66
C ALA A 60 1.44 4.59 -4.33
N VAL A 61 2.69 4.75 -4.75
CA VAL A 61 3.42 6.02 -4.67
C VAL A 61 3.23 6.78 -5.97
N PHE A 62 2.74 8.00 -5.88
CA PHE A 62 2.60 8.93 -7.01
C PHE A 62 3.50 10.14 -6.82
N ASP A 63 3.90 10.73 -7.93
CA ASP A 63 4.36 12.10 -7.96
C ASP A 63 3.17 13.02 -7.62
N ALA A 64 3.28 13.77 -6.52
CA ALA A 64 2.13 14.47 -5.95
C ALA A 64 1.62 15.61 -6.86
N ASP A 65 2.52 16.20 -7.66
CA ASP A 65 2.21 17.34 -8.52
C ASP A 65 1.71 16.88 -9.89
N SER A 66 2.43 15.98 -10.56
CA SER A 66 2.01 15.50 -11.88
C SER A 66 0.91 14.45 -11.82
N GLY A 67 0.83 13.66 -10.75
CA GLY A 67 -0.04 12.48 -10.68
C GLY A 67 0.48 11.27 -11.44
N ALA A 68 1.75 11.29 -11.84
CA ALA A 68 2.41 10.14 -12.45
C ALA A 68 2.66 9.05 -11.41
N LEU A 69 2.36 7.80 -11.76
CA LEU A 69 2.69 6.65 -10.91
C LEU A 69 4.22 6.47 -10.83
N ILE A 70 4.72 6.25 -9.61
CA ILE A 70 6.10 5.79 -9.38
C ILE A 70 6.13 4.26 -9.35
N CYS A 71 5.45 3.66 -8.37
CA CYS A 71 5.29 2.22 -8.20
C CYS A 71 4.01 1.92 -7.39
N ALA A 72 3.41 0.76 -7.64
CA ALA A 72 2.33 0.21 -6.83
C ALA A 72 2.80 -0.98 -6.00
N GLY A 73 2.05 -1.29 -4.96
CA GLY A 73 2.23 -2.45 -4.09
C GLY A 73 0.87 -3.03 -3.73
N VAL A 74 0.86 -4.34 -3.53
CA VAL A 74 -0.30 -5.08 -3.06
C VAL A 74 0.14 -5.98 -1.93
N ASN A 75 -0.77 -6.36 -1.05
CA ASN A 75 -0.43 -7.23 0.06
C ASN A 75 0.03 -8.62 -0.46
N ARG A 76 1.22 -9.06 -0.05
CA ARG A 76 1.81 -10.36 -0.39
C ARG A 76 2.17 -11.19 0.84
N VAL A 77 1.54 -10.94 1.99
CA VAL A 77 1.92 -11.61 3.25
C VAL A 77 1.82 -13.13 3.14
N ILE A 78 0.65 -13.65 2.76
CA ILE A 78 0.43 -15.08 2.58
C ILE A 78 1.22 -15.62 1.36
N PRO A 79 1.11 -15.05 0.14
CA PRO A 79 1.81 -15.61 -1.02
C PRO A 79 3.34 -15.61 -0.94
N SER A 80 3.94 -14.72 -0.15
CA SER A 80 5.40 -14.60 0.01
C SER A 80 5.90 -15.08 1.37
N CYS A 81 5.05 -15.63 2.24
CA CYS A 81 5.38 -16.03 3.60
C CYS A 81 6.17 -14.95 4.37
N CYS A 82 5.75 -13.69 4.24
CA CYS A 82 6.48 -12.53 4.76
C CYS A 82 5.51 -11.54 5.39
N SER A 83 5.46 -11.49 6.72
CA SER A 83 4.56 -10.59 7.46
C SER A 83 4.78 -9.11 7.16
N ALA A 84 5.99 -8.72 6.75
CA ALA A 84 6.28 -7.33 6.36
C ALA A 84 5.76 -6.95 4.96
N ALA A 85 5.27 -7.90 4.15
CA ALA A 85 4.87 -7.67 2.76
C ALA A 85 3.47 -7.03 2.62
N HIS A 86 3.21 -6.00 3.42
CA HIS A 86 2.03 -5.15 3.33
C HIS A 86 2.08 -4.28 2.07
N ALA A 87 0.91 -3.83 1.60
CA ALA A 87 0.82 -3.10 0.35
C ALA A 87 1.65 -1.80 0.35
N GLU A 88 1.61 -1.05 1.44
CA GLU A 88 2.38 0.16 1.66
C GLU A 88 3.88 -0.12 1.64
N MET A 89 4.31 -1.16 2.38
CA MET A 89 5.71 -1.56 2.43
C MET A 89 6.23 -1.94 1.04
N VAL A 90 5.46 -2.76 0.30
CA VAL A 90 5.80 -3.14 -1.08
C VAL A 90 5.87 -1.91 -1.99
N ALA A 91 4.90 -1.00 -1.93
CA ALA A 91 4.90 0.21 -2.76
C ALA A 91 6.12 1.10 -2.48
N LEU A 92 6.44 1.33 -1.19
CA LEU A 92 7.58 2.16 -0.76
C LEU A 92 8.91 1.54 -1.15
N MET A 93 9.13 0.24 -0.87
CA MET A 93 10.37 -0.46 -1.24
C MET A 93 10.62 -0.38 -2.75
N ARG A 94 9.57 -0.59 -3.56
CA ARG A 94 9.67 -0.53 -5.01
C ARG A 94 9.93 0.90 -5.52
N ALA A 95 9.26 1.90 -4.96
CA ALA A 95 9.47 3.29 -5.33
C ALA A 95 10.92 3.74 -5.02
N GLN A 96 11.43 3.38 -3.85
CA GLN A 96 12.81 3.66 -3.43
C GLN A 96 13.82 2.99 -4.37
N GLN A 97 13.63 1.70 -4.67
CA GLN A 97 14.50 0.95 -5.59
C GLN A 97 14.45 1.52 -7.01
N ARG A 98 13.26 1.83 -7.53
CA ARG A 98 13.07 2.40 -8.88
C ARG A 98 13.79 3.74 -9.02
N LEU A 99 13.78 4.56 -7.97
CA LEU A 99 14.41 5.87 -7.97
C LEU A 99 15.86 5.85 -7.48
N GLY A 100 16.38 4.68 -7.08
CA GLY A 100 17.73 4.55 -6.53
C GLY A 100 17.95 5.35 -5.25
N GLN A 101 16.90 5.56 -4.46
CA GLN A 101 16.93 6.45 -3.31
C GLN A 101 16.13 5.91 -2.12
N HIS A 102 16.77 5.84 -0.95
CA HIS A 102 16.18 5.34 0.28
C HIS A 102 15.15 6.29 0.91
N ARG A 103 15.28 7.60 0.67
CA ARG A 103 14.38 8.65 1.13
C ARG A 103 13.91 9.51 -0.03
N LEU A 104 12.62 9.47 -0.35
CA LEU A 104 12.07 10.11 -1.55
C LEU A 104 12.10 11.64 -1.47
N ASP A 105 12.07 12.23 -0.28
CA ASP A 105 12.19 13.67 -0.04
C ASP A 105 13.58 14.25 -0.35
N LEU A 106 14.58 13.41 -0.60
CA LEU A 106 15.90 13.81 -1.08
C LEU A 106 15.96 14.07 -2.59
N LEU A 107 14.82 14.08 -3.29
CA LEU A 107 14.72 14.29 -4.75
C LEU A 107 13.96 15.57 -5.12
N PRO A 108 14.39 16.76 -4.65
CA PRO A 108 13.72 18.01 -5.02
C PRO A 108 13.83 18.32 -6.53
N PRO A 109 12.85 19.05 -7.11
CA PRO A 109 11.70 19.67 -6.45
C PRO A 109 10.50 18.71 -6.27
N ARG A 110 10.65 17.42 -6.54
CA ARG A 110 9.53 16.46 -6.59
C ARG A 110 8.98 16.18 -5.20
N ARG A 111 7.65 16.14 -5.11
CA ARG A 111 6.95 15.64 -3.93
C ARG A 111 6.28 14.31 -4.23
N PHE A 112 6.20 13.46 -3.21
CA PHE A 112 5.66 12.11 -3.34
C PHE A 112 4.48 11.93 -2.39
N GLU A 113 3.42 11.30 -2.88
CA GLU A 113 2.29 10.89 -2.06
C GLU A 113 2.09 9.38 -2.10
N LEU A 114 1.75 8.80 -0.95
CA LEU A 114 1.31 7.42 -0.83
C LEU A 114 -0.22 7.40 -0.79
N VAL A 115 -0.82 6.64 -1.69
CA VAL A 115 -2.25 6.36 -1.72
C VAL A 115 -2.45 4.94 -1.24
N SER A 116 -3.13 4.74 -0.12
CA SER A 116 -3.40 3.42 0.47
C SER A 116 -4.89 3.14 0.52
N SER A 117 -5.28 1.93 0.13
CA SER A 117 -6.68 1.47 0.15
C SER A 117 -7.33 1.55 1.53
N THR A 118 -6.52 1.45 2.58
CA THR A 118 -6.92 1.53 3.99
C THR A 118 -5.92 2.40 4.75
N GLU A 119 -6.32 3.01 5.85
CA GLU A 119 -5.36 3.60 6.81
C GLU A 119 -4.25 2.61 7.16
N PRO A 120 -2.99 3.05 7.26
CA PRO A 120 -1.88 2.15 7.51
C PRO A 120 -1.91 1.59 8.94
N CYS A 121 -1.58 0.30 9.07
CA CYS A 121 -1.32 -0.34 10.36
C CYS A 121 -0.09 0.28 11.04
N ALA A 122 0.13 -0.02 12.32
CA ALA A 122 1.24 0.53 13.12
C ALA A 122 2.63 0.39 12.43
N MET A 123 2.89 -0.75 11.78
CA MET A 123 4.13 -0.98 11.01
C MET A 123 4.22 -0.03 9.81
N CYS A 124 3.19 0.00 8.96
CA CYS A 124 3.19 0.80 7.73
C CYS A 124 3.20 2.30 8.04
N LEU A 125 2.50 2.70 9.10
CA LEU A 125 2.49 4.06 9.63
C LEU A 125 3.90 4.50 10.03
N GLY A 126 4.62 3.64 10.75
CA GLY A 126 6.00 3.89 11.16
C GLY A 126 6.97 4.04 9.97
N ALA A 127 6.69 3.41 8.84
CA ALA A 127 7.55 3.45 7.66
C ALA A 127 7.48 4.78 6.88
N LEU A 128 6.36 5.51 6.93
CA LEU A 128 6.15 6.70 6.09
C LEU A 128 7.21 7.80 6.28
N PRO A 129 7.59 8.19 7.52
CA PRO A 129 8.62 9.19 7.74
C PRO A 129 10.01 8.74 7.27
N TRP A 130 10.29 7.44 7.32
CA TRP A 130 11.56 6.87 6.85
C TRP A 130 11.63 6.81 5.32
N ALA A 131 10.49 6.69 4.65
CA ALA A 131 10.43 6.68 3.21
C ALA A 131 10.49 8.09 2.58
N GLY A 132 10.24 9.16 3.35
CA GLY A 132 10.25 10.53 2.82
C GLY A 132 9.01 10.88 1.98
N ILE A 133 7.85 10.32 2.33
CA ILE A 133 6.57 10.68 1.71
C ILE A 133 6.09 12.03 2.25
N HIS A 134 5.52 12.87 1.38
CA HIS A 134 5.02 14.20 1.74
C HIS A 134 3.51 14.20 2.06
N ARG A 135 2.78 13.20 1.56
CA ARG A 135 1.33 13.13 1.72
C ARG A 135 0.84 11.69 1.73
N LEU A 136 -0.08 11.38 2.64
CA LEU A 136 -0.79 10.12 2.76
C LEU A 136 -2.27 10.32 2.42
N LEU A 137 -2.79 9.51 1.50
CA LEU A 137 -4.21 9.43 1.14
C LEU A 137 -4.75 8.04 1.51
N CYS A 138 -5.80 7.99 2.34
CA CYS A 138 -6.38 6.75 2.84
C CYS A 138 -7.82 6.57 2.38
N GLY A 139 -8.17 5.35 1.97
CA GLY A 139 -9.52 4.98 1.55
C GLY A 139 -10.42 4.62 2.73
N ALA A 140 -10.32 3.36 3.16
CA ALA A 140 -10.96 2.85 4.37
C ALA A 140 -10.22 3.30 5.63
N ARG A 141 -10.90 3.25 6.78
CA ARG A 141 -10.33 3.51 8.10
C ARG A 141 -9.86 2.24 8.80
N ASP A 142 -9.09 2.43 9.87
CA ASP A 142 -8.74 1.39 10.84
C ASP A 142 -9.93 0.52 11.27
N GLU A 143 -11.03 1.18 11.64
CA GLU A 143 -12.26 0.52 12.11
C GLU A 143 -12.90 -0.36 11.03
N ASP A 144 -12.74 -0.01 9.75
CA ASP A 144 -13.30 -0.77 8.64
C ASP A 144 -12.53 -2.08 8.40
N ALA A 145 -11.19 -2.04 8.55
CA ALA A 145 -10.36 -3.24 8.44
C ALA A 145 -10.53 -4.17 9.65
N ARG A 146 -10.60 -3.59 10.86
CA ARG A 146 -10.89 -4.35 12.09
C ARG A 146 -12.25 -5.01 12.06
N ALA A 147 -13.25 -4.37 11.47
CA ALA A 147 -14.60 -4.93 11.34
C ALA A 147 -14.64 -6.25 10.54
N ILE A 148 -13.66 -6.50 9.66
CA ILE A 148 -13.55 -7.78 8.93
C ILE A 148 -12.47 -8.72 9.49
N GLY A 149 -11.86 -8.38 10.63
CA GLY A 149 -10.96 -9.26 11.39
C GLY A 149 -9.46 -9.00 11.22
N PHE A 150 -9.03 -7.95 10.51
CA PHE A 150 -7.62 -7.56 10.47
C PHE A 150 -7.21 -6.81 11.75
N ASP A 151 -5.97 -7.01 12.20
CA ASP A 151 -5.39 -6.21 13.26
C ASP A 151 -4.50 -5.10 12.67
N GLU A 152 -4.75 -3.87 13.11
CA GLU A 152 -4.01 -2.68 12.69
C GLU A 152 -2.87 -2.33 13.67
N GLY A 153 -2.73 -3.11 14.75
CA GLY A 153 -1.72 -2.93 15.80
C GLY A 153 -1.99 -1.71 16.70
N ASP A 154 -1.04 -1.44 17.59
CA ASP A 154 -1.11 -0.32 18.53
C ASP A 154 -0.58 0.97 17.88
N LYS A 155 -1.49 1.73 17.25
CA LYS A 155 -1.15 3.01 16.63
C LYS A 155 -1.09 4.10 17.69
N PRO A 156 -0.09 5.01 17.64
CA PRO A 156 -0.05 6.12 18.58
C PRO A 156 -1.32 6.97 18.50
N ASP A 157 -1.83 7.44 19.64
CA ASP A 157 -2.94 8.40 19.67
C ASP A 157 -2.65 9.58 18.75
N ARG A 158 -3.70 10.06 18.06
CA ARG A 158 -3.61 11.19 17.13
C ARG A 158 -2.48 11.02 16.11
N TRP A 159 -2.30 9.81 15.57
CA TRP A 159 -1.25 9.50 14.61
C TRP A 159 -1.24 10.45 13.39
N GLN A 160 -2.41 10.94 12.95
CA GLN A 160 -2.52 11.89 11.84
C GLN A 160 -1.76 13.19 12.16
N ASP A 161 -1.97 13.75 13.35
CA ASP A 161 -1.28 14.97 13.79
C ASP A 161 0.23 14.74 13.92
N LYS A 162 0.63 13.55 14.40
CA LYS A 162 2.05 13.17 14.52
C LYS A 162 2.74 13.06 13.15
N LEU A 163 2.03 12.63 12.11
CA LEU A 163 2.53 12.66 10.73
C LEU A 163 2.60 14.10 10.19
N GLN A 164 1.57 14.92 10.43
CA GLN A 164 1.56 16.32 10.01
C GLN A 164 2.71 17.13 10.62
N GLN A 165 3.03 16.90 11.91
CA GLN A 165 4.20 17.51 12.57
C GLN A 165 5.54 17.15 11.91
N ARG A 166 5.59 16.02 11.18
CA ARG A 166 6.74 15.59 10.40
C ARG A 166 6.69 16.07 8.94
N GLY A 167 5.75 16.97 8.61
CA GLY A 167 5.56 17.50 7.26
C GLY A 167 4.80 16.58 6.32
N ILE A 168 4.13 15.55 6.84
CA ILE A 168 3.36 14.59 6.04
C ILE A 168 1.87 14.92 6.13
N ALA A 169 1.32 15.50 5.07
CA ALA A 169 -0.11 15.80 5.01
C ALA A 169 -0.94 14.50 4.99
N VAL A 170 -2.08 14.46 5.69
CA VAL A 170 -2.94 13.27 5.76
C VAL A 170 -4.33 13.62 5.26
N VAL A 171 -4.89 12.76 4.40
CA VAL A 171 -6.30 12.80 3.98
C VAL A 171 -6.88 11.42 4.17
N THR A 172 -7.98 11.32 4.91
CA THR A 172 -8.72 10.09 5.13
C THR A 172 -10.06 10.10 4.39
N ASP A 173 -10.76 8.97 4.45
CA ASP A 173 -12.13 8.81 3.95
C ASP A 173 -12.28 9.00 2.42
N LEU A 174 -11.20 8.90 1.67
CA LEU A 174 -11.22 9.13 0.23
C LEU A 174 -11.83 7.91 -0.48
N CYS A 175 -13.00 8.08 -1.09
CA CYS A 175 -13.75 6.95 -1.67
C CYS A 175 -14.04 5.84 -0.63
N ARG A 176 -14.21 6.19 0.65
CA ARG A 176 -14.32 5.22 1.75
C ARG A 176 -15.39 4.15 1.52
N SER A 177 -16.55 4.51 0.99
CA SER A 177 -17.61 3.55 0.70
C SER A 177 -17.20 2.50 -0.34
N GLU A 178 -16.40 2.89 -1.35
CA GLU A 178 -15.83 1.97 -2.34
C GLU A 178 -14.74 1.10 -1.71
N ALA A 179 -13.94 1.66 -0.80
CA ALA A 179 -12.90 0.92 -0.06
C ALA A 179 -13.50 -0.14 0.89
N ILE A 180 -14.53 0.23 1.66
CA ILE A 180 -15.29 -0.69 2.52
C ILE A 180 -15.88 -1.84 1.69
N ALA A 181 -16.40 -1.55 0.49
CA ALA A 181 -16.94 -2.60 -0.38
C ALA A 181 -15.87 -3.64 -0.76
N VAL A 182 -14.62 -3.23 -1.01
CA VAL A 182 -13.51 -4.16 -1.28
C VAL A 182 -13.22 -5.06 -0.06
N LEU A 183 -13.20 -4.49 1.15
CA LEU A 183 -13.01 -5.26 2.39
C LEU A 183 -14.17 -6.27 2.61
N GLN A 184 -15.41 -5.83 2.41
CA GLN A 184 -16.59 -6.69 2.55
C GLN A 184 -16.66 -7.79 1.50
N ASP A 185 -16.24 -7.52 0.26
CA ASP A 185 -16.13 -8.52 -0.81
C ASP A 185 -15.18 -9.66 -0.40
N TYR A 186 -14.02 -9.31 0.17
CA TYR A 186 -13.05 -10.28 0.65
C TYR A 186 -13.57 -11.12 1.82
N ALA A 187 -14.21 -10.48 2.81
CA ALA A 187 -14.80 -11.16 3.96
C ALA A 187 -15.87 -12.18 3.53
N ARG A 188 -16.73 -11.82 2.55
CA ARG A 188 -17.76 -12.71 2.00
C ARG A 188 -17.19 -13.93 1.27
N GLN A 189 -16.01 -13.80 0.68
CA GLN A 189 -15.31 -14.87 -0.04
C GLN A 189 -14.48 -15.78 0.90
N GLN A 190 -14.62 -15.61 2.22
CA GLN A 190 -13.82 -16.32 3.24
C GLN A 190 -12.31 -16.14 3.03
N GLY A 191 -11.91 -14.92 2.69
CA GLY A 191 -10.50 -14.56 2.61
C GLY A 191 -9.74 -14.90 3.89
N GLN A 192 -8.50 -15.39 3.74
CA GLN A 192 -7.68 -15.83 4.85
C GLN A 192 -7.08 -14.64 5.63
N LEU A 193 -7.50 -14.48 6.89
CA LEU A 193 -6.89 -13.55 7.84
C LEU A 193 -5.47 -14.00 8.22
N TYR A 194 -4.57 -13.05 8.48
CA TYR A 194 -3.18 -13.25 8.87
C TYR A 194 -2.71 -12.16 9.83
#